data_AF-A0A7Y5DHS5-F1
#
_entry.id   AF-A0A7Y5DHS5-F1
#
_cell.length_a   1.000
_cell.length_b   1.000
_cell.length_c   1.000
_cell.angle_alpha   90.00
_cell.angle_beta   90.00
_cell.angle_gamma   90.00
#
_symmetry.space_group_name_H-M   'P 1'
#
loop_
_entity.id
_entity.type
_entity.pdbx_description
1 polymer ?
#
loop_
_entity_poly.entity_id
_entity_poly.type
_entity_poly.pdbx_seq_one_letter_code
_entity_poly.pdbx_strand_id
1 'polypeptide(L)'
;MLPIVIFALTYRSSPAFRSWVLAAPAPLITAVMAWRFAGLGFLALYAHHVLPALFAWPAGGGDLLIGIMAPWLAMRLVRQPSYIKDRFFIAWNWFGILDLVVAVTTGALGSLLATGALGEITTKPMALLPLSLVPTFLVPLMVMLHITVLLKAKHYQADD
;
A
#
# COMPACT_ATOMS: atom_id res chain seq x y z
N MET A 1 12.16 3.14 -0.57
CA MET A 1 11.84 4.58 -0.39
C MET A 1 12.22 5.44 -1.60
N LEU A 2 13.33 5.15 -2.31
CA LEU A 2 13.75 5.92 -3.49
C LEU A 2 12.64 6.19 -4.53
N PRO A 3 11.78 5.23 -4.93
CA PRO A 3 10.70 5.49 -5.90
C PRO A 3 9.70 6.55 -5.42
N ILE A 4 9.34 6.53 -4.13
CA ILE A 4 8.39 7.47 -3.53
C ILE A 4 8.96 8.89 -3.54
N VAL A 5 10.24 9.03 -3.20
CA VAL A 5 10.93 10.33 -3.21
C VAL A 5 11.01 10.88 -4.64
N ILE A 6 11.40 10.05 -5.62
CA ILE A 6 11.45 10.44 -7.03
C ILE A 6 10.06 10.87 -7.50
N PHE A 7 9.01 10.12 -7.17
CA PHE A 7 7.63 10.46 -7.50
C PHE A 7 7.22 11.82 -6.91
N ALA A 8 7.48 12.04 -5.63
CA ALA A 8 7.12 13.29 -4.95
C ALA A 8 7.88 14.51 -5.53
N LEU A 9 9.18 14.36 -5.78
CA LEU A 9 10.00 15.41 -6.38
C LEU A 9 9.53 15.74 -7.80
N THR A 10 9.27 14.72 -8.61
CA THR A 10 8.80 14.88 -9.99
C THR A 10 7.41 15.51 -10.04
N TYR A 11 6.51 15.11 -9.13
CA TYR A 11 5.19 15.72 -9.00
C TYR A 11 5.26 17.21 -8.65
N ARG A 12 6.22 17.61 -7.81
CA ARG A 12 6.43 19.00 -7.43
C ARG A 12 7.07 19.84 -8.55
N SER A 13 8.02 19.27 -9.29
CA SER A 13 8.85 20.02 -10.25
C SER A 13 8.27 20.06 -11.68
N SER A 14 7.48 19.06 -12.09
CA SER A 14 7.00 18.91 -13.47
C SER A 14 5.48 19.10 -13.58
N PRO A 15 5.00 20.18 -14.23
CA PRO A 15 3.57 20.38 -14.49
C PRO A 15 2.95 19.27 -15.34
N ALA A 16 3.69 18.76 -16.33
CA ALA A 16 3.23 17.68 -17.21
C ALA A 16 3.05 16.36 -16.46
N PHE A 17 3.98 16.02 -15.56
CA PHE A 17 3.84 14.85 -14.71
C PHE A 17 2.69 15.00 -13.73
N ARG A 18 2.53 16.18 -13.12
CA ARG A 18 1.39 16.48 -12.25
C ARG A 18 0.05 16.31 -12.96
N SER A 19 -0.11 16.83 -14.19
CA SER A 19 -1.34 16.65 -14.97
C SER A 19 -1.58 15.18 -15.30
N TRP A 20 -0.53 14.42 -15.64
CA TRP A 20 -0.65 12.97 -15.90
C TRP A 20 -1.12 12.21 -14.65
N VAL A 21 -0.51 12.47 -13.49
CA VAL A 21 -0.94 11.87 -12.21
C VAL A 21 -2.39 12.23 -11.89
N LEU A 22 -2.79 13.48 -12.09
CA LEU A 22 -4.16 13.94 -11.84
C LEU A 22 -5.17 13.43 -12.87
N ALA A 23 -4.74 13.02 -14.07
CA ALA A 23 -5.61 12.41 -15.08
C ALA A 23 -5.90 10.92 -14.80
N ALA A 24 -5.10 10.26 -13.96
CA ALA A 24 -5.24 8.82 -13.71
C ALA A 24 -6.63 8.47 -13.11
N PRO A 25 -7.30 7.40 -13.56
CA PRO A 25 -8.65 7.05 -13.11
C PRO A 25 -8.66 6.56 -11.65
N ALA A 26 -9.24 7.36 -10.75
CA ALA A 26 -9.31 7.03 -9.32
C ALA A 26 -10.04 5.69 -9.03
N PRO A 27 -11.13 5.32 -9.73
CA PRO A 27 -11.76 4.02 -9.52
C PRO A 27 -10.83 2.85 -9.82
N LEU A 28 -10.04 2.94 -10.90
CA LEU A 28 -9.08 1.90 -11.28
C LEU A 28 -7.96 1.79 -10.26
N ILE A 29 -7.38 2.91 -9.84
CA ILE A 29 -6.32 2.92 -8.81
C ILE A 29 -6.85 2.28 -7.52
N THR A 30 -8.08 2.63 -7.13
CA THR A 30 -8.73 2.08 -5.94
C THR A 30 -8.95 0.57 -6.10
N ALA A 31 -9.41 0.11 -7.27
CA ALA A 31 -9.63 -1.31 -7.55
C ALA A 31 -8.33 -2.13 -7.51
N VAL A 32 -7.21 -1.58 -7.99
CA VAL A 32 -5.89 -2.24 -7.94
C VAL A 32 -5.46 -2.56 -6.50
N MET A 33 -5.92 -1.80 -5.50
CA MET A 33 -5.66 -2.10 -4.09
C MET A 33 -6.22 -3.45 -3.65
N ALA A 34 -7.19 -4.03 -4.39
CA ALA A 34 -7.72 -5.37 -4.11
C ALA A 34 -6.68 -6.48 -4.19
N TRP A 35 -5.58 -6.26 -4.93
CA TRP A 35 -4.43 -7.18 -4.95
C TRP A 35 -3.89 -7.47 -3.55
N ARG A 36 -4.08 -6.54 -2.60
CA ARG A 36 -3.64 -6.68 -1.20
C ARG A 36 -4.35 -7.81 -0.45
N PHE A 37 -5.38 -8.45 -1.00
CA PHE A 37 -5.84 -9.75 -0.46
C PHE A 37 -4.69 -10.79 -0.37
N ALA A 38 -3.64 -10.65 -1.20
CA ALA A 38 -2.42 -11.44 -1.14
C ALA A 38 -1.70 -11.39 0.23
N GLY A 39 -2.03 -10.44 1.11
CA GLY A 39 -1.59 -10.41 2.50
C GLY A 39 -1.94 -11.68 3.30
N LEU A 40 -2.96 -12.45 2.87
CA LEU A 40 -3.21 -13.80 3.38
C LEU A 40 -1.98 -14.72 3.25
N GLY A 41 -1.14 -14.49 2.24
CA GLY A 41 0.13 -15.17 2.07
C GLY A 41 1.09 -14.96 3.25
N PHE A 42 1.13 -13.77 3.84
CA PHE A 42 1.95 -13.53 5.04
C PHE A 42 1.43 -14.30 6.26
N LEU A 43 0.11 -14.36 6.42
CA LEU A 43 -0.52 -15.14 7.49
C LEU A 43 -0.30 -16.64 7.31
N ALA A 44 -0.36 -17.14 6.07
CA ALA A 44 -0.03 -18.53 5.76
C ALA A 44 1.45 -18.83 6.05
N LEU A 45 2.36 -17.95 5.63
CA LEU A 45 3.79 -18.08 5.93
C LEU A 45 4.08 -18.04 7.44
N TYR A 46 3.31 -17.27 8.21
CA TYR A 46 3.37 -17.34 9.67
C TYR A 46 2.88 -18.70 10.21
N ALA A 47 1.76 -19.21 9.71
CA ALA A 47 1.22 -20.52 10.11
C ALA A 47 2.21 -21.68 9.81
N HIS A 48 3.08 -21.51 8.81
CA HIS A 48 4.15 -22.44 8.47
C HIS A 48 5.51 -22.10 9.10
N HIS A 49 5.56 -21.21 10.08
CA HIS A 49 6.78 -20.81 10.79
C HIS A 49 7.88 -20.20 9.89
N VAL A 50 7.50 -19.61 8.74
CA VAL A 50 8.41 -18.96 7.80
C VAL A 50 8.60 -17.47 8.11
N LEU A 51 7.54 -16.80 8.56
CA LEU A 51 7.58 -15.39 8.91
C LEU A 51 7.19 -15.16 10.38
N PRO A 52 7.79 -14.17 11.07
CA PRO A 52 7.46 -13.88 12.45
C PRO A 52 6.10 -13.19 12.57
N ALA A 53 5.39 -13.47 13.67
CA ALA A 53 4.09 -12.87 14.00
C ALA A 53 4.10 -11.33 13.94
N LEU A 54 5.19 -10.71 14.46
CA LEU A 54 5.37 -9.26 14.52
C LEU A 54 5.30 -8.59 13.13
N PHE A 55 5.68 -9.31 12.08
CA PHE A 55 5.54 -8.84 10.70
C PHE A 55 4.22 -9.32 10.09
N ALA A 56 3.94 -10.61 10.17
CA ALA A 56 2.86 -11.24 9.41
C ALA A 56 1.46 -10.73 9.80
N TRP A 57 1.21 -10.52 11.10
CA TRP A 57 -0.11 -10.06 11.56
C TRP A 57 -0.41 -8.62 11.14
N PRO A 58 0.46 -7.63 11.41
CA PRO A 58 0.23 -6.28 10.93
C PRO A 58 0.15 -6.22 9.40
N ALA A 59 1.15 -6.77 8.70
CA ALA A 59 1.22 -6.68 7.25
C ALA A 59 0.05 -7.41 6.57
N GLY A 60 -0.19 -8.68 6.93
CA GLY A 60 -1.25 -9.48 6.31
C GLY A 60 -2.65 -9.02 6.70
N GLY A 61 -2.85 -8.63 7.95
CA GLY A 61 -4.14 -8.15 8.45
C GLY A 61 -4.55 -6.81 7.84
N GLY A 62 -3.64 -5.83 7.81
CA GLY A 62 -3.93 -4.54 7.20
C GLY A 62 -4.09 -4.61 5.69
N ASP A 63 -3.26 -5.41 5.00
CA ASP A 63 -3.40 -5.71 3.58
C ASP A 63 -4.77 -6.30 3.26
N LEU A 64 -5.25 -7.24 4.08
CA LEU A 64 -6.55 -7.86 3.91
C LEU A 64 -7.70 -6.84 4.08
N LEU A 65 -7.63 -5.98 5.09
CA LEU A 65 -8.65 -4.95 5.31
C LEU A 65 -8.73 -3.97 4.13
N ILE A 66 -7.57 -3.49 3.64
CA ILE A 66 -7.51 -2.61 2.47
C ILE A 66 -8.00 -3.33 1.22
N GLY A 67 -7.46 -4.52 0.96
CA GLY A 67 -7.72 -5.29 -0.24
C GLY A 67 -9.16 -5.75 -0.36
N ILE A 68 -9.78 -6.14 0.77
CA ILE A 68 -11.22 -6.38 0.82
C ILE A 68 -11.92 -5.09 0.48
N MET A 69 -11.80 -4.00 1.24
CA MET A 69 -12.63 -2.80 1.00
C MET A 69 -12.52 -2.18 -0.41
N ALA A 70 -11.39 -2.38 -1.10
CA ALA A 70 -11.06 -1.78 -2.39
C ALA A 70 -12.14 -1.88 -3.50
N PRO A 71 -12.71 -3.05 -3.87
CA PRO A 71 -13.69 -3.13 -4.97
C PRO A 71 -14.99 -2.40 -4.64
N TRP A 72 -15.43 -2.41 -3.37
CA TRP A 72 -16.61 -1.69 -2.92
C TRP A 72 -16.43 -0.17 -3.02
N LEU A 73 -15.27 0.33 -2.59
CA LEU A 73 -14.94 1.75 -2.69
C LEU A 73 -14.73 2.20 -4.14
N ALA A 74 -14.10 1.36 -4.97
CA ALA A 74 -13.95 1.60 -6.40
C ALA A 74 -15.32 1.68 -7.10
N MET A 75 -16.23 0.75 -6.83
CA MET A 75 -17.60 0.76 -7.35
C MET A 75 -18.35 2.03 -6.92
N ARG A 76 -18.17 2.46 -5.67
CA ARG A 76 -18.79 3.69 -5.16
C ARG A 76 -18.25 4.93 -5.90
N LEU A 77 -16.96 4.99 -6.21
CA LEU A 77 -16.38 6.06 -7.02
C LEU A 77 -16.91 6.08 -8.46
N VAL A 78 -17.16 4.91 -9.07
CA VAL A 78 -17.78 4.83 -10.41
C VAL A 78 -19.19 5.41 -10.39
N ARG A 79 -19.98 5.08 -9.36
CA ARG A 79 -21.37 5.53 -9.24
C ARG A 79 -21.50 6.98 -8.78
N GLN A 80 -20.55 7.46 -7.97
CA GLN A 80 -20.59 8.78 -7.35
C GLN A 80 -19.16 9.35 -7.30
N PRO A 81 -18.69 10.06 -8.35
CA PRO A 81 -17.34 10.61 -8.40
C PRO A 81 -17.00 11.56 -7.24
N SER A 82 -17.99 12.29 -6.70
CA SER A 82 -17.83 13.18 -5.55
C SER A 82 -17.44 12.44 -4.26
N TYR A 83 -17.61 11.12 -4.19
CA TYR A 83 -17.18 10.28 -3.07
C TYR A 83 -15.66 10.34 -2.83
N ILE A 84 -14.87 10.79 -3.81
CA ILE A 84 -13.43 10.98 -3.64
C ILE A 84 -13.07 11.97 -2.51
N LYS A 85 -13.98 12.89 -2.14
CA LYS A 85 -13.83 13.83 -1.03
C LYS A 85 -14.35 13.31 0.31
N ASP A 86 -14.99 12.14 0.32
CA ASP A 86 -15.61 11.60 1.52
C ASP A 86 -14.56 11.31 2.60
N ARG A 87 -14.88 11.64 3.85
CA ARG A 87 -13.95 11.51 4.98
C ARG A 87 -13.54 10.07 5.23
N PHE A 88 -14.45 9.11 5.03
CA PHE A 88 -14.14 7.69 5.17
C PHE A 88 -13.20 7.23 4.06
N PHE A 89 -13.43 7.66 2.82
CA PHE A 89 -12.55 7.32 1.70
C PHE A 89 -11.13 7.90 1.88
N ILE A 90 -11.03 9.14 2.35
CA ILE A 90 -9.74 9.77 2.68
C ILE A 90 -9.06 9.01 3.83
N ALA A 91 -9.79 8.66 4.89
CA ALA A 91 -9.26 7.89 6.01
C ALA A 91 -8.77 6.50 5.59
N TRP A 92 -9.49 5.82 4.70
CA TRP A 92 -9.08 4.53 4.15
C TRP A 92 -7.77 4.62 3.36
N ASN A 93 -7.56 5.68 2.58
CA ASN A 93 -6.29 5.88 1.88
C ASN A 93 -5.12 6.13 2.84
N TRP A 94 -5.33 6.93 3.89
CA TRP A 94 -4.31 7.14 4.93
C TRP A 94 -4.02 5.86 5.72
N PHE A 95 -5.06 5.09 6.05
CA PHE A 95 -4.90 3.80 6.71
C PHE A 95 -4.09 2.85 5.83
N GLY A 96 -4.33 2.83 4.52
CA GLY A 96 -3.58 2.00 3.58
C GLY A 96 -2.09 2.38 3.48
N ILE A 97 -1.75 3.66 3.60
CA ILE A 97 -0.36 4.11 3.69
C ILE A 97 0.26 3.71 5.04
N LEU A 98 -0.45 3.95 6.14
CA LEU A 98 0.02 3.62 7.48
C LEU A 98 0.34 2.14 7.61
N ASP A 99 -0.55 1.28 7.12
CA ASP A 99 -0.36 -0.17 7.11
C ASP A 99 0.93 -0.59 6.38
N LEU A 100 1.18 -0.05 5.17
CA LEU A 100 2.42 -0.31 4.43
C LEU A 100 3.67 0.16 5.19
N VAL A 101 3.59 1.32 5.85
CA VAL A 101 4.69 1.83 6.69
C VAL A 101 4.93 0.90 7.88
N VAL A 102 3.88 0.44 8.55
CA VAL A 102 3.97 -0.52 9.66
C VAL A 102 4.61 -1.82 9.17
N ALA A 103 4.14 -2.39 8.05
CA ALA A 103 4.67 -3.61 7.48
C ALA A 103 6.18 -3.51 7.14
N VAL A 104 6.61 -2.44 6.50
CA VAL A 104 8.05 -2.22 6.20
C VAL A 104 8.84 -2.02 7.48
N THR A 105 8.29 -1.30 8.45
CA THR A 105 8.98 -1.01 9.72
C THR A 105 9.15 -2.29 10.55
N THR A 106 8.09 -3.09 10.74
CA THR A 106 8.18 -4.37 11.45
C THR A 106 9.04 -5.38 10.69
N GLY A 107 8.99 -5.35 9.36
CA GLY A 107 9.86 -6.12 8.47
C GLY A 107 11.34 -5.82 8.71
N ALA A 108 11.70 -4.55 8.69
CA ALA A 108 13.06 -4.07 8.91
C ALA A 108 13.53 -4.30 10.35
N LEU A 109 12.68 -4.02 11.34
CA LEU A 109 12.99 -4.26 12.76
C LEU A 109 13.23 -5.74 13.04
N GLY A 110 12.40 -6.63 12.50
CA GLY A 110 12.60 -8.08 12.64
C GLY A 110 13.92 -8.57 12.04
N SER A 111 14.40 -7.93 10.97
CA SER A 111 15.71 -8.23 10.40
C SER A 111 16.86 -7.62 11.20
N LEU A 112 16.69 -6.41 11.74
CA LEU A 112 17.70 -5.68 12.50
C LEU A 112 17.95 -6.32 13.87
N LEU A 113 16.90 -6.83 14.50
CA LEU A 113 16.95 -7.48 15.82
C LEU A 113 17.26 -8.98 15.75
N ALA A 114 17.48 -9.53 14.55
CA ALA A 114 17.83 -10.93 14.38
C ALA A 114 19.17 -11.25 15.07
N THR A 115 19.16 -12.27 15.92
CA THR A 115 20.32 -12.72 16.70
C THR A 115 21.24 -13.67 15.94
N GLY A 116 20.73 -14.27 14.85
CA GLY A 116 21.44 -15.30 14.08
C GLY A 116 21.43 -16.67 14.74
N ALA A 117 20.59 -16.86 15.78
CA ALA A 117 20.45 -18.15 16.44
C ALA A 117 19.94 -19.23 15.47
N LEU A 118 20.40 -20.47 15.65
CA LEU A 118 19.95 -21.60 14.84
C LEU A 118 18.44 -21.80 15.02
N GLY A 119 17.69 -21.78 13.91
CA GLY A 119 16.23 -21.92 13.91
C GLY A 119 15.46 -20.62 14.18
N GLU A 120 16.12 -19.47 14.27
CA GLU A 120 15.44 -18.18 14.44
C GLU A 120 14.57 -17.83 13.23
N ILE A 121 13.29 -17.51 13.49
CA ILE A 121 12.35 -17.07 12.47
C ILE A 121 12.48 -15.56 12.30
N THR A 122 12.88 -15.14 11.10
CA THR A 122 13.14 -13.74 10.76
C THR A 122 12.40 -13.34 9.49
N THR A 123 12.50 -12.07 9.12
CA THR A 123 11.95 -11.53 7.87
C THR A 123 12.87 -11.74 6.67
N LYS A 124 13.95 -12.53 6.80
CA LYS A 124 14.89 -12.85 5.72
C LYS A 124 14.22 -13.38 4.43
N PRO A 125 13.14 -14.19 4.46
CA PRO A 125 12.43 -14.59 3.25
C PRO A 125 11.95 -13.41 2.40
N MET A 126 11.64 -12.26 3.02
CA MET A 126 11.21 -11.04 2.31
C MET A 126 12.33 -10.39 1.48
N ALA A 127 13.58 -10.84 1.61
CA ALA A 127 14.70 -10.41 0.77
C ALA A 127 14.97 -11.37 -0.42
N LEU A 128 14.27 -12.50 -0.49
CA LEU A 128 14.44 -13.52 -1.51
C LEU A 128 13.26 -13.53 -2.49
N LEU A 129 13.50 -13.94 -3.73
CA LEU A 129 12.42 -14.11 -4.70
C LEU A 129 11.50 -15.27 -4.28
N PRO A 130 10.18 -15.16 -4.53
CA PRO A 130 9.49 -14.03 -5.14
C PRO A 130 9.14 -12.89 -4.16
N LEU A 131 9.28 -13.09 -2.84
CA LEU A 131 8.80 -12.17 -1.80
C LEU A 131 9.51 -10.81 -1.81
N SER A 132 10.74 -10.72 -2.32
CA SER A 132 11.47 -9.45 -2.45
C SER A 132 10.77 -8.42 -3.32
N LEU A 133 9.87 -8.84 -4.23
CA LEU A 133 9.03 -7.93 -5.00
C LEU A 133 8.07 -7.11 -4.12
N VAL A 134 7.69 -7.63 -2.95
CA VAL A 134 6.80 -6.93 -2.02
C VAL A 134 7.43 -5.63 -1.52
N PRO A 135 8.53 -5.63 -0.74
CA PRO A 135 9.09 -4.41 -0.19
C PRO A 135 9.80 -3.54 -1.24
N THR A 136 10.32 -4.13 -2.33
CA THR A 136 11.11 -3.38 -3.32
C THR A 136 10.28 -2.75 -4.42
N PHE A 137 9.11 -3.31 -4.75
CA PHE A 137 8.27 -2.83 -5.85
C PHE A 137 6.83 -2.55 -5.44
N LEU A 138 6.12 -3.55 -4.89
CA LEU A 138 4.69 -3.42 -4.61
C LEU A 138 4.41 -2.38 -3.53
N VAL A 139 5.14 -2.40 -2.41
CA VAL A 139 4.93 -1.43 -1.32
C VAL A 139 5.14 0.02 -1.82
N PRO A 140 6.26 0.39 -2.46
CA PRO A 140 6.42 1.73 -3.02
C PRO A 140 5.32 2.10 -4.02
N LEU A 141 4.94 1.19 -4.91
CA LEU A 141 3.88 1.41 -5.89
C LEU A 141 2.54 1.75 -5.21
N MET A 142 2.12 0.93 -4.25
CA MET A 142 0.83 1.12 -3.56
C MET A 142 0.80 2.41 -2.74
N VAL A 143 1.92 2.80 -2.12
CA VAL A 143 2.04 4.12 -1.47
C VAL A 143 1.84 5.27 -2.48
N MET A 144 2.52 5.23 -3.64
CA MET A 144 2.37 6.27 -4.66
C MET A 144 0.95 6.35 -5.22
N LEU A 145 0.26 5.22 -5.33
CA LEU A 145 -1.13 5.14 -5.77
C LEU A 145 -2.10 5.73 -4.74
N HIS A 146 -1.95 5.44 -3.44
CA HIS A 146 -2.72 6.10 -2.38
C HIS A 146 -2.48 7.62 -2.37
N ILE A 147 -1.22 8.05 -2.49
CA ILE A 147 -0.87 9.47 -2.60
C ILE A 147 -1.55 10.10 -3.83
N THR A 148 -1.55 9.42 -4.98
CA THR A 148 -2.20 9.90 -6.20
C THR A 148 -3.68 10.15 -5.98
N VAL A 149 -4.39 9.22 -5.33
CA VAL A 149 -5.81 9.36 -5.02
C VAL A 149 -6.07 10.52 -4.05
N LEU A 150 -5.24 10.68 -3.02
CA LEU A 150 -5.34 11.81 -2.07
C LEU A 150 -5.06 13.16 -2.74
N LEU A 151 -4.10 13.22 -3.65
CA LEU A 151 -3.81 14.42 -4.45
C LEU A 151 -4.99 14.74 -5.37
N LYS A 152 -5.61 13.75 -6.02
CA LYS A 152 -6.83 13.94 -6.81
C LYS A 152 -7.99 14.45 -5.94
N ALA A 153 -8.19 13.89 -4.75
CA ALA A 153 -9.23 14.35 -3.82
C ALA A 153 -9.08 15.83 -3.47
N LYS A 154 -7.84 16.28 -3.24
CA LYS A 154 -7.52 17.69 -2.95
C LYS A 154 -7.85 18.63 -4.12
N HIS A 155 -7.71 18.18 -5.35
CA HIS A 155 -7.94 18.98 -6.56
C HIS A 155 -9.32 18.78 -7.19
N TYR A 156 -10.17 17.92 -6.61
CA TYR A 156 -11.49 17.66 -7.17
C TYR A 156 -12.36 18.92 -7.08
N GLN A 157 -12.80 19.41 -8.22
CA GLN A 157 -13.88 20.39 -8.34
C GLN A 157 -15.13 19.59 -8.73
N ALA A 158 -16.25 19.85 -8.05
CA ALA A 158 -17.50 19.31 -8.56
C ALA A 158 -17.81 20.12 -9.84
N ASP A 159 -18.10 19.44 -10.94
CA ASP A 159 -18.74 20.12 -12.06
C ASP A 159 -20.11 20.59 -11.53
N ASP A 160 -20.32 21.90 -11.50
CA ASP A 160 -21.55 22.56 -11.03
C ASP A 160 -22.77 22.21 -11.89
#